data_AF-A0A0E0GHT9-F1
#
_entry.id   AF-A0A0E0GHT9-F1
#
_cell.length_a   1.000
_cell.length_b   1.000
_cell.length_c   1.000
_cell.angle_alpha   90.00
_cell.angle_beta   90.00
_cell.angle_gamma   90.00
#
_symmetry.space_group_name_H-M   'P 1'
#
loop_
_entity.id
_entity.type
_entity.pdbx_description
1 polymer ?
#
loop_
_entity_poly.entity_id
_entity_poly.type
_entity_poly.pdbx_seq_one_letter_code
_entity_poly.pdbx_strand_id
1 'polypeptide(L)'
;MSLWRTAMNMECTQGLRTRMAAEYKETVARRYYTVTGEKAEDSTIDSLIESGESESFLQKAIQEQGRGQVMDTISEIQERHDAVKDIERSLLDLHQVFLDMAALVEAQGHQLNDIESHVAHASSFVRRGTVELEVAREHQKSSRKWACVAVLAGIILIAVLILPV
;
A
#
# COMPACT_ATOMS: atom_id res chain seq x y z
N MET A 1 -49.78 68.35 -28.82
CA MET A 1 -48.50 67.60 -28.95
C MET A 1 -47.75 67.42 -27.61
N SER A 2 -47.86 68.34 -26.64
CA SER A 2 -47.12 68.29 -25.36
C SER A 2 -47.63 67.24 -24.36
N LEU A 3 -48.95 67.04 -24.25
CA LEU A 3 -49.56 66.09 -23.29
C LEU A 3 -49.25 64.62 -23.60
N TRP A 4 -49.21 64.25 -24.89
CA TRP A 4 -48.84 62.91 -25.33
C TRP A 4 -47.36 62.59 -25.05
N ARG A 5 -46.50 63.62 -25.05
CA ARG A 5 -45.07 63.48 -24.74
C ARG A 5 -44.85 63.23 -23.24
N THR A 6 -45.61 63.90 -22.38
CA THR A 6 -45.56 63.68 -20.93
C THR A 6 -46.14 62.33 -20.53
N ALA A 7 -47.23 61.89 -21.16
CA ALA A 7 -47.80 60.56 -20.92
C ALA A 7 -46.81 59.45 -21.29
N MET A 8 -46.20 59.52 -22.49
CA MET A 8 -45.20 58.55 -22.95
C MET A 8 -43.97 58.49 -22.02
N ASN A 9 -43.49 59.64 -21.51
CA ASN A 9 -42.38 59.68 -20.56
C ASN A 9 -42.73 59.03 -19.21
N MET A 10 -43.97 59.19 -18.76
CA MET A 10 -44.43 58.68 -17.47
C MET A 10 -44.63 57.16 -17.51
N GLU A 11 -45.21 56.63 -18.60
CA GLU A 11 -45.32 55.19 -18.85
C GLU A 11 -43.94 54.53 -18.95
N CYS A 12 -42.99 55.17 -19.64
CA CYS A 12 -41.60 54.70 -19.71
C CYS A 12 -40.93 54.68 -18.33
N THR A 13 -41.13 55.72 -17.52
CA THR A 13 -40.56 55.80 -16.16
C THR A 13 -41.14 54.74 -15.23
N GLN A 14 -42.45 54.49 -15.29
CA GLN A 14 -43.06 53.42 -14.51
C GLN A 14 -42.57 52.04 -14.96
N GLY A 15 -42.49 51.80 -16.27
CA GLY A 15 -41.92 50.56 -16.80
C GLY A 15 -40.47 50.32 -16.36
N LEU A 16 -39.65 51.38 -16.32
CA LEU A 16 -38.26 51.29 -15.84
C LEU A 16 -38.19 50.93 -14.36
N ARG A 17 -39.05 51.52 -13.52
CA ARG A 17 -39.11 51.23 -12.08
C ARG A 17 -39.52 49.78 -11.80
N THR A 18 -40.51 49.27 -12.51
CA THR A 18 -40.98 47.88 -12.35
C THR A 18 -39.87 46.89 -12.71
N ARG A 19 -39.11 47.16 -13.79
CA ARG A 19 -37.96 46.32 -14.18
C ARG A 19 -36.83 46.37 -13.15
N MET A 20 -36.48 47.55 -12.66
CA MET A 20 -35.48 47.71 -11.59
C MET A 20 -35.87 46.95 -10.30
N ALA A 21 -37.14 47.03 -9.90
CA ALA A 21 -37.62 46.30 -8.73
C ALA A 21 -37.54 44.78 -8.92
N ALA A 22 -37.89 44.28 -10.10
CA ALA A 22 -37.80 42.86 -10.43
C ALA A 22 -36.35 42.34 -10.41
N GLU A 23 -35.40 43.06 -11.03
CA GLU A 23 -33.99 42.68 -11.01
C GLU A 23 -33.39 42.72 -9.59
N TYR A 24 -33.80 43.70 -8.78
CA TYR A 24 -33.37 43.78 -7.38
C TYR A 24 -33.90 42.58 -6.57
N LYS A 25 -35.17 42.22 -6.76
CA LYS A 25 -35.80 41.05 -6.13
C LYS A 25 -35.07 39.75 -6.48
N GLU A 26 -34.76 39.54 -7.75
CA GLU A 26 -34.02 38.37 -8.23
C GLU A 26 -32.61 38.29 -7.61
N THR A 27 -31.92 39.43 -7.52
CA THR A 27 -30.58 39.51 -6.92
C THR A 27 -30.59 39.12 -5.44
N VAL A 28 -31.54 39.63 -4.66
CA VAL A 28 -31.68 39.29 -3.24
C VAL A 28 -32.04 37.81 -3.07
N ALA A 29 -32.95 37.27 -3.88
CA ALA A 29 -33.34 35.86 -3.83
C ALA A 29 -32.17 34.90 -4.12
N ARG A 30 -31.33 35.22 -5.11
CA ARG A 30 -30.16 34.41 -5.45
C ARG A 30 -29.13 34.40 -4.32
N ARG A 31 -28.90 35.55 -3.69
CA ARG A 31 -27.97 35.67 -2.56
C ARG A 31 -28.50 34.95 -1.33
N TYR A 32 -29.80 35.05 -1.04
CA TYR A 32 -30.44 34.29 0.03
C TYR A 32 -30.20 32.78 -0.15
N TYR A 33 -30.50 32.24 -1.34
CA TYR A 33 -30.32 30.82 -1.65
C TYR A 33 -28.85 30.37 -1.51
N THR A 34 -27.91 31.20 -1.94
CA THR A 34 -26.48 30.88 -1.85
C THR A 34 -26.03 30.72 -0.40
N VAL A 35 -26.61 31.52 0.50
CA VAL A 35 -26.23 31.49 1.90
C VAL A 35 -27.02 30.43 2.66
N THR A 36 -28.35 30.43 2.59
CA THR A 36 -29.18 29.53 3.39
C THR A 36 -29.33 28.12 2.80
N GLY A 37 -29.08 27.95 1.49
CA GLY A 37 -29.31 26.70 0.77
C GLY A 37 -30.79 26.44 0.43
N GLU A 38 -31.71 27.30 0.87
CA GLU A 38 -33.16 27.14 0.70
C GLU A 38 -33.77 28.28 -0.12
N LYS A 39 -34.85 27.98 -0.85
CA LYS A 39 -35.56 28.97 -1.67
C LYS A 39 -36.45 29.82 -0.76
N ALA A 40 -36.17 31.12 -0.68
CA ALA A 40 -36.99 32.06 0.08
C ALA A 40 -38.41 32.19 -0.49
N GLU A 41 -39.37 32.41 0.41
CA GLU A 41 -40.72 32.85 0.06
C GLU A 41 -40.67 34.31 -0.44
N ASP A 42 -41.55 34.64 -1.38
CA ASP A 42 -41.63 35.98 -1.99
C ASP A 42 -41.88 37.08 -0.94
N SER A 43 -42.64 36.78 0.13
CA SER A 43 -42.92 37.66 1.27
C SER A 43 -41.67 37.95 2.12
N THR A 44 -40.80 36.96 2.30
CA THR A 44 -39.52 37.11 3.00
C THR A 44 -38.57 37.99 2.20
N ILE A 45 -38.53 37.81 0.87
CA ILE A 45 -37.73 38.67 -0.01
C ILE A 45 -38.23 40.12 0.03
N ASP A 46 -39.55 40.32 -0.05
CA ASP A 46 -40.14 41.67 -0.05
C ASP A 46 -39.88 42.40 1.28
N SER A 47 -40.00 41.71 2.42
CA SER A 47 -39.67 42.29 3.72
C SER A 47 -38.18 42.61 3.90
N LEU A 48 -37.27 41.81 3.33
CA LEU A 48 -35.82 42.10 3.32
C LEU A 48 -35.46 43.29 2.43
N ILE A 49 -36.22 43.52 1.36
CA ILE A 49 -36.06 44.68 0.48
C ILE A 49 -36.63 45.94 1.15
N GLU A 50 -37.79 45.84 1.78
CA GLU A 50 -38.50 46.95 2.42
C GLU A 50 -37.81 47.44 3.71
N SER A 51 -37.28 46.51 4.50
CA SER A 51 -36.48 46.82 5.71
C SER A 51 -35.11 47.43 5.40
N GLY A 52 -34.61 47.26 4.17
CA GLY A 52 -33.25 47.66 3.80
C GLY A 52 -32.14 46.81 4.48
N GLU A 53 -32.51 45.77 5.23
CA GLU A 53 -31.57 44.92 5.98
C GLU A 53 -30.98 43.77 5.15
N SER A 54 -31.21 43.76 3.84
CA SER A 54 -30.75 42.69 2.95
C SER A 54 -29.22 42.52 2.99
N GLU A 55 -28.45 43.62 3.11
CA GLU A 55 -26.99 43.55 3.28
C GLU A 55 -26.55 43.07 4.66
N SER A 56 -27.21 43.52 5.73
CA SER A 56 -26.85 43.14 7.10
C SER A 56 -27.18 41.66 7.37
N PHE A 57 -28.28 41.17 6.79
CA PHE A 57 -28.65 39.75 6.78
C PHE A 57 -27.56 38.91 6.11
N LEU A 58 -27.12 39.29 4.91
CA LEU A 58 -26.04 38.59 4.22
C LEU A 58 -24.73 38.63 5.00
N GLN A 59 -24.40 39.77 5.60
CA GLN A 59 -23.19 39.91 6.41
C GLN A 59 -23.23 39.01 7.65
N LYS A 60 -24.36 38.96 8.36
CA LYS A 60 -24.57 38.07 9.51
C LYS A 60 -24.52 36.61 9.10
N ALA A 61 -25.20 36.24 8.03
CA ALA A 61 -25.27 34.88 7.57
C ALA A 61 -23.91 34.40 7.00
N ILE A 62 -23.11 35.26 6.36
CA ILE A 62 -21.71 34.93 6.02
C ILE A 62 -20.85 34.77 7.29
N GLN A 63 -21.06 35.59 8.32
CA GLN A 63 -20.34 35.46 9.60
C GLN A 63 -20.69 34.19 10.37
N GLU A 64 -21.97 33.82 10.41
CA GLU A 64 -22.48 32.65 11.13
C GLU A 64 -22.29 31.37 10.33
N GLN A 65 -22.69 31.36 9.05
CA GLN A 65 -22.68 30.18 8.19
C GLN A 65 -21.33 29.95 7.49
N GLY A 66 -20.57 31.02 7.19
CA GLY A 66 -19.21 30.90 6.65
C GLY A 66 -18.21 30.31 7.64
N ARG A 67 -18.46 30.38 8.96
CA ARG A 67 -17.64 29.70 9.97
C ARG A 67 -17.92 28.21 10.02
N GLY A 68 -19.18 27.79 9.91
CA GLY A 68 -19.56 26.37 9.94
C GLY A 68 -19.02 25.60 8.74
N GLN A 69 -19.25 26.11 7.53
CA GLN A 69 -18.82 25.43 6.30
C GLN A 69 -17.29 25.41 6.15
N VAL A 70 -16.59 26.46 6.60
CA VAL A 70 -15.12 26.49 6.63
C VAL A 70 -14.57 25.55 7.70
N MET A 71 -15.18 25.43 8.88
CA MET A 71 -14.72 24.48 9.88
C MET A 71 -14.97 23.03 9.50
N ASP A 72 -16.09 22.71 8.86
CA ASP A 72 -16.32 21.35 8.32
C ASP A 72 -15.27 21.00 7.26
N THR A 73 -15.00 21.93 6.33
CA THR A 73 -13.95 21.74 5.31
C THR A 73 -12.56 21.58 5.94
N ILE A 74 -12.24 22.37 6.96
CA ILE A 74 -10.97 22.25 7.70
C ILE A 74 -10.90 20.91 8.43
N SER A 75 -11.99 20.45 9.05
CA SER A 75 -12.06 19.16 9.74
C SER A 75 -11.85 18.00 8.76
N GLU A 76 -12.46 18.06 7.57
CA GLU A 76 -12.27 17.05 6.52
C GLU A 76 -10.82 17.04 6.01
N ILE A 77 -10.22 18.23 5.81
CA ILE A 77 -8.80 18.34 5.43
C ILE A 77 -7.90 17.79 6.53
N GLN A 78 -8.21 18.06 7.80
CA GLN A 78 -7.46 17.58 8.95
C GLN A 78 -7.50 16.05 9.02
N GLU A 79 -8.68 15.45 8.86
CA GLU A 79 -8.87 14.00 8.88
C GLU A 79 -8.11 13.31 7.74
N ARG A 80 -8.15 13.88 6.52
CA ARG A 80 -7.35 13.39 5.39
C ARG A 80 -5.85 13.53 5.65
N HIS A 81 -5.42 14.63 6.26
CA HIS A 81 -4.02 14.86 6.59
C HIS A 81 -3.51 13.83 7.63
N ASP A 82 -4.31 13.53 8.65
CA ASP A 82 -3.98 12.51 9.64
C ASP A 82 -3.89 11.11 9.00
N ALA A 83 -4.81 10.78 8.08
CA ALA A 83 -4.73 9.54 7.31
C ALA A 83 -3.45 9.46 6.45
N VAL A 84 -3.04 10.55 5.80
CA VAL A 84 -1.78 10.62 5.04
C VAL A 84 -0.58 10.41 5.95
N LYS A 85 -0.59 11.00 7.15
CA LYS A 85 0.48 10.85 8.13
C LYS A 85 0.61 9.40 8.64
N ASP A 86 -0.51 8.69 8.76
CA ASP A 86 -0.49 7.26 9.11
C ASP A 86 0.01 6.38 7.97
N ILE A 87 -0.29 6.74 6.71
CA ILE A 87 0.32 6.11 5.53
C ILE A 87 1.83 6.34 5.50
N GLU A 88 2.30 7.55 5.79
CA GLU A 88 3.72 7.89 5.86
C GLU A 88 4.45 7.04 6.91
N ARG A 89 3.89 6.90 8.12
CA ARG A 89 4.44 6.01 9.16
C ARG A 89 4.52 4.56 8.69
N SER A 90 3.44 4.07 8.09
CA SER A 90 3.38 2.70 7.57
C SER A 90 4.42 2.44 6.47
N LEU A 91 4.71 3.45 5.64
CA LEU A 91 5.75 3.38 4.61
C LEU A 91 7.16 3.30 5.22
N LEU A 92 7.42 4.07 6.28
CA LEU A 92 8.71 4.03 6.99
C LEU A 92 8.93 2.66 7.64
N ASP A 93 7.91 2.08 8.27
CA ASP A 93 7.98 0.74 8.84
C ASP A 93 8.25 -0.31 7.74
N LEU A 94 7.57 -0.21 6.60
CA LEU A 94 7.80 -1.10 5.45
C LEU A 94 9.22 -0.97 4.90
N HIS A 95 9.75 0.26 4.82
CA HIS A 95 11.12 0.50 4.38
C HIS A 95 12.13 -0.18 5.31
N GLN A 96 11.88 -0.11 6.63
CA GLN A 96 12.73 -0.77 7.62
C GLN A 96 12.68 -2.31 7.48
N VAL A 97 11.50 -2.89 7.26
CA VAL A 97 11.36 -4.33 6.97
C VAL A 97 12.13 -4.72 5.69
N PHE A 98 12.13 -3.87 4.66
CA PHE A 98 12.88 -4.13 3.43
C PHE A 98 14.39 -4.13 3.66
N LEU A 99 14.89 -3.20 4.48
CA LEU A 99 16.30 -3.15 4.88
C LEU A 99 16.71 -4.37 5.72
N ASP A 100 15.88 -4.77 6.68
CA ASP A 100 16.12 -5.98 7.48
C ASP A 100 16.12 -7.24 6.62
N MET A 101 15.23 -7.32 5.62
CA MET A 101 15.21 -8.42 4.65
C MET A 101 16.49 -8.44 3.80
N ALA A 102 16.96 -7.28 3.33
CA ALA A 102 18.22 -7.19 2.58
C ALA A 102 19.41 -7.66 3.43
N ALA A 103 19.48 -7.25 4.70
CA ALA A 103 20.51 -7.68 5.63
C ALA A 103 20.44 -9.19 5.93
N LEU A 104 19.24 -9.76 6.10
CA LEU A 104 19.03 -11.19 6.31
C LEU A 104 19.44 -12.02 5.09
N VAL A 105 19.16 -11.55 3.87
CA VAL A 105 19.57 -12.22 2.62
C VAL A 105 21.08 -12.16 2.45
N GLU A 106 21.71 -11.02 2.74
CA GLU A 106 23.18 -10.88 2.72
C GLU A 106 23.84 -11.82 3.75
N ALA A 107 23.30 -11.88 4.97
CA ALA A 107 23.78 -12.80 6.01
C ALA A 107 23.59 -14.28 5.63
N GLN A 108 22.49 -14.63 4.95
CA GLN A 108 22.23 -15.98 4.44
C GLN A 108 23.07 -16.35 3.21
N GLY A 109 23.73 -15.38 2.56
CA GLY A 109 24.63 -15.62 1.44
C GLY A 109 25.80 -16.56 1.74
N HIS A 110 26.24 -16.66 3.01
CA HIS A 110 27.31 -17.58 3.41
C HIS A 110 26.82 -19.03 3.59
N GLN A 111 25.55 -19.28 3.95
CA GLN A 111 25.02 -20.63 4.16
C GLN A 111 24.70 -21.39 2.87
N LEU A 112 24.54 -20.69 1.74
CA LEU A 112 24.39 -21.34 0.43
C LEU A 112 25.66 -22.10 0.01
N ASN A 113 26.85 -21.60 0.36
CA ASN A 113 28.12 -22.30 0.15
C ASN A 113 28.21 -23.61 0.95
N ASP A 114 27.61 -23.67 2.15
CA ASP A 114 27.67 -24.86 2.99
C ASP A 114 26.82 -26.01 2.41
N ILE A 115 25.67 -25.72 1.79
CA ILE A 115 24.86 -26.77 1.14
C ILE A 115 25.58 -27.36 -0.07
N GLU A 116 26.16 -26.52 -0.93
CA GLU A 116 26.94 -26.99 -2.08
C GLU A 116 28.17 -27.80 -1.61
N SER A 117 28.85 -27.31 -0.57
CA SER A 117 29.96 -28.00 0.07
C SER A 117 29.54 -29.36 0.65
N HIS A 118 28.42 -29.44 1.39
CA HIS A 118 27.92 -30.69 1.96
C HIS A 118 27.52 -31.70 0.88
N VAL A 119 26.88 -31.25 -0.22
CA VAL A 119 26.54 -32.11 -1.36
C VAL A 119 27.79 -32.58 -2.09
N ALA A 120 28.77 -31.69 -2.32
CA ALA A 120 30.05 -32.04 -2.93
C ALA A 120 30.84 -33.04 -2.07
N HIS A 121 30.86 -32.83 -0.74
CA HIS A 121 31.48 -33.74 0.21
C HIS A 121 30.79 -35.11 0.22
N ALA A 122 29.46 -35.16 0.33
CA ALA A 122 28.71 -36.41 0.29
C ALA A 122 28.94 -37.20 -1.01
N SER A 123 28.90 -36.52 -2.16
CA SER A 123 29.26 -37.06 -3.48
C SER A 123 30.67 -37.66 -3.48
N SER A 124 31.65 -36.92 -2.95
CA SER A 124 33.05 -37.36 -2.89
C SER A 124 33.24 -38.58 -1.98
N PHE A 125 32.54 -38.65 -0.85
CA PHE A 125 32.59 -39.77 0.09
C PHE A 125 32.02 -41.05 -0.53
N VAL A 126 30.87 -40.95 -1.21
CA VAL A 126 30.26 -42.08 -1.92
C VAL A 126 31.20 -42.60 -3.00
N ARG A 127 31.77 -41.71 -3.83
CA ARG A 127 32.72 -42.09 -4.89
C ARG A 127 33.97 -42.77 -4.34
N ARG A 128 34.53 -42.27 -3.23
CA ARG A 128 35.67 -42.92 -2.57
C ARG A 128 35.29 -44.28 -1.98
N GLY A 129 34.13 -44.37 -1.35
CA GLY A 129 33.59 -45.62 -0.82
C GLY A 129 33.41 -46.68 -1.90
N THR A 130 32.94 -46.30 -3.10
CA THR A 130 32.80 -47.25 -4.22
C THR A 130 34.13 -47.79 -4.71
N VAL A 131 35.18 -46.96 -4.75
CA VAL A 131 36.54 -47.39 -5.13
C VAL A 131 37.11 -48.35 -4.10
N GLU A 132 36.97 -48.04 -2.80
CA GLU A 132 37.45 -48.91 -1.73
C GLU A 132 36.77 -50.28 -1.75
N LEU A 133 35.46 -50.32 -2.03
CA LEU A 133 34.71 -51.57 -2.19
C LEU A 133 35.18 -52.38 -3.40
N GLU A 134 35.55 -51.73 -4.50
CA GLU A 134 36.09 -52.40 -5.68
C GLU A 134 37.45 -53.03 -5.39
N VAL A 135 38.35 -52.30 -4.73
CA VAL A 135 39.67 -52.79 -4.30
C VAL A 135 39.53 -53.94 -3.29
N ALA A 136 38.63 -53.81 -2.31
CA ALA A 136 38.34 -54.87 -1.35
C ALA A 136 37.82 -56.15 -2.04
N ARG A 137 37.00 -56.00 -3.09
CA ARG A 137 36.52 -57.13 -3.90
C ARG A 137 37.66 -57.82 -4.65
N GLU A 138 38.60 -57.07 -5.21
CA GLU A 138 39.79 -57.64 -5.88
C GLU A 138 40.71 -58.37 -4.88
N HIS A 139 40.95 -57.78 -3.71
CA HIS A 139 41.70 -58.44 -2.64
C HIS A 139 41.01 -59.71 -2.13
N GLN A 140 39.69 -59.69 -1.95
CA GLN A 140 38.95 -60.88 -1.53
C GLN A 140 39.06 -62.00 -2.59
N LYS A 141 38.98 -61.66 -3.88
CA LYS A 141 39.09 -62.62 -4.98
C LYS A 141 40.48 -63.27 -5.05
N SER A 142 41.54 -62.50 -4.82
CA SER A 142 42.93 -63.01 -4.83
C SER A 142 43.28 -63.79 -3.56
N SER A 143 42.83 -63.33 -2.39
CA SER A 143 43.06 -63.97 -1.09
C SER A 143 42.49 -65.38 -1.01
N ARG A 144 41.32 -65.64 -1.63
CA ARG A 144 40.73 -67.00 -1.66
C ARG A 144 41.67 -68.07 -2.26
N LYS A 145 42.50 -67.69 -3.23
CA LYS A 145 43.48 -68.62 -3.83
C LYS A 145 44.61 -68.93 -2.85
N TRP A 146 45.15 -67.89 -2.21
CA TRP A 146 46.22 -68.00 -1.22
C TRP A 146 45.77 -68.71 0.06
N ALA A 147 44.53 -68.49 0.52
CA ALA A 147 43.95 -69.21 1.64
C ALA A 147 43.89 -70.72 1.40
N CYS A 148 43.50 -71.15 0.19
CA CYS A 148 43.48 -72.57 -0.18
C CYS A 148 44.90 -73.17 -0.17
N VAL A 149 45.88 -72.45 -0.73
CA VAL A 149 47.29 -72.87 -0.71
C VAL A 149 47.83 -72.98 0.71
N ALA A 150 47.52 -72.00 1.58
CA ALA A 150 47.95 -72.01 2.97
C ALA A 150 47.33 -73.17 3.77
N VAL A 151 46.04 -73.46 3.56
CA VAL A 151 45.37 -74.62 4.18
C VAL A 151 45.99 -75.93 3.71
N LEU A 152 46.24 -76.10 2.41
CA LEU A 152 46.88 -77.31 1.86
C LEU A 152 48.30 -77.50 2.42
N ALA A 153 49.10 -76.43 2.48
CA ALA A 153 50.44 -76.47 3.05
C ALA A 153 50.41 -76.86 4.55
N GLY A 154 49.46 -76.33 5.31
CA GLY A 154 49.25 -76.70 6.71
C GLY A 154 48.92 -78.18 6.91
N ILE A 155 48.04 -78.74 6.07
CA ILE A 155 47.69 -80.17 6.11
C ILE A 155 48.93 -81.05 5.83
N ILE A 156 49.73 -80.70 4.82
CA ILE A 156 50.95 -81.45 4.49
C ILE A 156 51.95 -81.41 5.66
N LEU A 157 52.13 -80.24 6.27
CA LEU A 157 53.04 -80.09 7.42
C LEU A 157 52.60 -80.94 8.61
N ILE A 158 51.29 -80.97 8.90
CA ILE A 158 50.73 -81.82 9.95
C ILE A 158 50.94 -83.31 9.62
N ALA A 159 50.72 -83.73 8.37
CA ALA A 159 50.92 -85.11 7.94
C ALA A 159 52.38 -85.57 8.12
N VAL A 160 53.36 -84.71 7.79
CA VAL A 160 54.78 -84.99 8.01
C VAL A 160 55.13 -85.10 9.49
N LEU A 161 54.52 -84.27 10.35
CA LEU A 161 54.74 -84.36 11.81
C LEU A 161 54.11 -85.60 12.45
N ILE A 162 52.98 -86.08 11.91
CA ILE A 162 52.25 -87.24 12.45
C ILE A 162 52.85 -88.56 11.98
N LEU A 163 53.47 -88.62 10.79
CA LEU A 163 54.21 -89.80 10.35
C LEU A 163 55.48 -89.93 11.21
N PRO A 164 55.54 -90.85 12.19
CA PRO A 164 56.79 -91.06 12.90
C PRO A 164 57.77 -91.66 11.90
N VAL A 165 58.87 -90.95 11.66
CA VAL A 165 60.03 -91.45 10.92
C VAL A 165 60.55 -92.74 11.55
#